data_AF-A0A7X2IF13-F1
#
_entry.id   AF-A0A7X2IF13-F1
#
_cell.length_a   1.000
_cell.length_b   1.000
_cell.length_c   1.000
_cell.angle_alpha   90.00
_cell.angle_beta   90.00
_cell.angle_gamma   90.00
#
_symmetry.space_group_name_H-M   'P 1'
#
loop_
_entity.id
_entity.type
_entity.pdbx_description
1 polymer ?
#
loop_
_entity_poly.entity_id
_entity_poly.type
_entity_poly.pdbx_seq_one_letter_code
_entity_poly.pdbx_strand_id
1 'polypeptide(L)'
;MRRVITQIGQSIYEWLFTRQAQDNMVALAKLSAAVLGTSTQFNGLAVSPTSPASMQVSVAPGEIYMLAALEGTIYGTLAADTTHQIVKQGISLDASLLTLAAPSVAGQSINYLIQATFQETDISVDPTTGTSPVVLQFYNDSNPTVPYSGPNNSGATSNTFRQGSVVLSAKAGISATTGSQVTPSPDSGYVGIAVVTVANGQTTITSGSITAYSVAPTINNTLLGLSPSFAVPVQVAAATAGAHAAQLSQVVGQLGPSPQMSAVVGASATASLAFTDEQVIVGTALNGTRWALPSFNQTLNLATTGAGGMDTGSAPASGFVAVYAGLNTTTGARTVFAQTVGASAPTTIYSGANAPAGYNATGLISILPTNGSGQFLAYVAQTGRSIVIPSVTVLTGGGPSAPYTAISLNTALPRGSKAVSGSLATTVGSLAQANASLAPNAGGAGAQSVAVPATGSPMVVPFRCVLSEDRRIYYSTGSSISNLNVVTTGYEF
;
A
#
# COMPACT_ATOMS: atom_id res chain seq x y z
N MET A 1 24.48 -0.48 -33.80
CA MET A 1 25.09 0.72 -34.41
C MET A 1 26.30 0.29 -35.21
N ARG A 2 26.46 0.76 -36.44
CA ARG A 2 27.65 0.47 -37.25
C ARG A 2 28.69 1.56 -36.99
N ARG A 3 29.96 1.19 -37.00
CA ARG A 3 31.08 2.13 -36.94
C ARG A 3 31.88 2.01 -38.23
N VAL A 4 32.26 3.15 -38.78
CA VAL A 4 33.11 3.19 -39.96
C VAL A 4 34.54 2.86 -39.57
N ILE A 5 35.20 2.05 -40.36
CA ILE A 5 36.65 1.84 -40.33
C ILE A 5 37.22 2.53 -41.57
N THR A 6 38.15 3.45 -41.38
CA THR A 6 38.96 4.04 -42.46
C THR A 6 40.38 3.51 -42.39
N GLN A 7 41.01 3.33 -43.55
CA GLN A 7 42.43 2.97 -43.65
C GLN A 7 43.27 4.20 -43.98
N ILE A 8 44.55 4.17 -43.63
CA ILE A 8 45.51 5.23 -43.98
C ILE A 8 45.56 5.35 -45.52
N GLY A 9 45.34 6.55 -46.05
CA GLY A 9 45.34 6.85 -47.48
C GLY A 9 44.01 6.62 -48.21
N GLN A 10 42.95 6.20 -47.51
CA GLN A 10 41.64 5.97 -48.12
C GLN A 10 40.88 7.30 -48.35
N SER A 11 40.31 7.47 -49.55
CA SER A 11 39.34 8.55 -49.82
C SER A 11 38.02 8.29 -49.08
N ILE A 12 37.50 9.31 -48.39
CA ILE A 12 36.25 9.21 -47.65
C ILE A 12 35.08 9.42 -48.63
N TYR A 13 34.16 8.46 -48.69
CA TYR A 13 32.93 8.58 -49.47
C TYR A 13 31.96 9.57 -48.81
N GLU A 14 31.21 10.34 -49.60
CA GLU A 14 30.20 11.28 -49.09
C GLU A 14 29.16 10.61 -48.18
N TRP A 15 28.77 9.37 -48.49
CA TRP A 15 27.80 8.61 -47.69
C TRP A 15 28.26 8.38 -46.25
N LEU A 16 29.57 8.52 -45.95
CA LEU A 16 30.09 8.38 -44.60
C LEU A 16 29.45 9.38 -43.63
N PHE A 17 29.07 10.56 -44.12
CA PHE A 17 28.46 11.61 -43.32
C PHE A 17 26.94 11.42 -43.23
N THR A 18 26.28 11.13 -44.34
CA THR A 18 24.81 10.97 -44.37
C THR A 18 24.35 9.67 -43.70
N ARG A 19 25.11 8.58 -43.81
CA ARG A 19 24.78 7.29 -43.17
C ARG A 19 24.83 7.35 -41.66
N GLN A 20 25.78 8.09 -41.09
CA GLN A 20 25.88 8.24 -39.64
C GLN A 20 24.69 9.04 -39.09
N ALA A 21 24.23 10.06 -39.80
CA ALA A 21 23.01 10.79 -39.44
C ALA A 21 21.77 9.88 -39.48
N GLN A 22 21.63 9.04 -40.51
CA GLN A 22 20.56 8.06 -40.58
C GLN A 22 20.64 7.03 -39.43
N ASP A 23 21.83 6.51 -39.10
CA ASP A 23 22.00 5.56 -37.99
C ASP A 23 21.63 6.18 -36.64
N ASN A 24 21.92 7.47 -36.42
CA ASN A 24 21.49 8.22 -35.24
C ASN A 24 19.96 8.33 -35.18
N MET A 25 19.32 8.67 -36.30
CA MET A 25 17.85 8.72 -36.40
C MET A 25 17.23 7.35 -36.08
N VAL A 26 17.79 6.27 -36.62
CA VAL A 26 17.31 4.90 -36.32
C VAL A 26 17.48 4.57 -34.84
N ALA A 27 18.59 4.94 -34.21
CA ALA A 27 18.80 4.70 -32.79
C ALA A 27 17.77 5.43 -31.92
N LEU A 28 17.52 6.71 -32.19
CA LEU A 28 16.47 7.48 -31.50
C LEU A 28 15.09 6.89 -31.77
N ALA A 29 14.78 6.54 -33.02
CA ALA A 29 13.51 5.94 -33.40
C ALA A 29 13.24 4.62 -32.68
N LYS A 30 14.26 3.77 -32.51
CA LYS A 30 14.11 2.51 -31.76
C LYS A 30 13.89 2.74 -30.27
N LEU A 31 14.55 3.75 -29.68
CA LEU A 31 14.29 4.14 -28.30
C LEU A 31 12.88 4.69 -28.14
N SER A 32 12.47 5.64 -28.98
CA SER A 32 11.12 6.22 -28.96
C SER A 32 10.05 5.15 -29.16
N ALA A 33 10.25 4.20 -30.09
CA ALA A 33 9.32 3.10 -30.31
C ALA A 33 9.22 2.15 -29.10
N ALA A 34 10.33 1.91 -28.38
CA ALA A 34 10.32 1.08 -27.18
C ALA A 34 9.57 1.73 -26.01
N VAL A 35 9.56 3.06 -25.93
CA VAL A 35 8.91 3.81 -24.85
C VAL A 35 7.46 4.17 -25.18
N LEU A 36 7.20 4.65 -26.39
CA LEU A 36 5.92 5.20 -26.82
C LEU A 36 5.07 4.21 -27.63
N GLY A 37 5.68 3.12 -28.12
CA GLY A 37 5.07 2.25 -29.12
C GLY A 37 5.18 2.82 -30.54
N THR A 38 4.41 2.24 -31.47
CA THR A 38 4.46 2.59 -32.90
C THR A 38 3.25 3.39 -33.38
N SER A 39 2.23 3.58 -32.53
CA SER A 39 1.09 4.43 -32.83
C SER A 39 1.51 5.90 -32.85
N THR A 40 0.88 6.70 -33.71
CA THR A 40 1.14 8.14 -33.74
C THR A 40 0.81 8.76 -32.39
N GLN A 41 1.73 9.53 -31.82
CA GLN A 41 1.54 10.27 -30.57
C GLN A 41 2.16 11.66 -30.68
N PHE A 42 1.68 12.62 -29.87
CA PHE A 42 2.30 13.95 -29.80
C PHE A 42 2.46 14.44 -28.37
N ASN A 43 3.43 15.31 -28.16
CA ASN A 43 3.73 15.98 -26.91
C ASN A 43 3.76 17.50 -27.13
N GLY A 44 3.19 18.27 -26.21
CA GLY A 44 2.95 19.70 -26.41
C GLY A 44 1.83 19.98 -27.39
N LEU A 45 2.04 20.89 -28.35
CA LEU A 45 1.07 21.31 -29.37
C LEU A 45 -0.26 21.82 -28.77
N ALA A 46 -0.20 22.45 -27.59
CA ALA A 46 -1.37 23.02 -26.94
C ALA A 46 -1.96 24.13 -27.80
N VAL A 47 -3.28 24.08 -28.02
CA VAL A 47 -4.01 25.08 -28.82
C VAL A 47 -4.61 26.11 -27.88
N SER A 48 -4.27 27.39 -28.08
CA SER A 48 -4.77 28.51 -27.29
C SER A 48 -5.23 29.67 -28.18
N PRO A 49 -6.05 30.60 -27.66
CA PRO A 49 -6.31 31.86 -28.34
C PRO A 49 -5.02 32.68 -28.53
N THR A 50 -5.02 33.60 -29.51
CA THR A 50 -3.93 34.57 -29.66
C THR A 50 -4.03 35.71 -28.64
N SER A 51 -2.90 36.37 -28.40
CA SER A 51 -2.83 37.64 -27.65
C SER A 51 -2.03 38.66 -28.47
N PRO A 52 -2.64 39.74 -29.01
CA PRO A 52 -4.06 40.12 -28.90
C PRO A 52 -5.04 39.11 -29.53
N ALA A 53 -6.29 39.11 -29.05
CA ALA A 53 -7.32 38.20 -29.53
C ALA A 53 -7.66 38.45 -31.01
N SER A 54 -7.78 37.38 -31.80
CA SER A 54 -8.03 37.44 -33.24
C SER A 54 -8.81 36.20 -33.71
N MET A 55 -9.10 36.13 -35.01
CA MET A 55 -9.65 34.92 -35.66
C MET A 55 -8.59 33.85 -35.95
N GLN A 56 -7.59 33.74 -35.08
CA GLN A 56 -6.54 32.74 -35.16
C GLN A 56 -6.44 31.98 -33.84
N VAL A 57 -5.95 30.74 -33.92
CA VAL A 57 -5.45 30.00 -32.78
C VAL A 57 -3.94 29.88 -32.86
N SER A 58 -3.29 29.93 -31.71
CA SER A 58 -1.87 29.63 -31.55
C SER A 58 -1.73 28.18 -31.13
N VAL A 59 -0.96 27.40 -31.89
CA VAL A 59 -0.53 26.07 -31.51
C VAL A 59 0.88 26.19 -30.95
N ALA A 60 1.06 25.88 -29.67
CA ALA A 60 2.33 25.96 -28.98
C ALA A 60 3.38 25.01 -29.60
N PRO A 61 4.69 25.25 -29.34
CA PRO A 61 5.75 24.30 -29.67
C PRO A 61 5.44 22.87 -29.19
N GLY A 62 5.98 21.90 -29.89
CA GLY A 62 5.77 20.50 -29.58
C GLY A 62 6.33 19.58 -30.64
N GLU A 63 5.97 18.31 -30.51
CA GLU A 63 6.57 17.24 -31.28
C GLU A 63 5.55 16.13 -31.56
N ILE A 64 5.71 15.48 -32.70
CA ILE A 64 4.90 14.33 -33.12
C ILE A 64 5.82 13.14 -33.40
N TYR A 65 5.42 11.96 -32.95
CA TYR A 65 6.08 10.69 -33.23
C TYR A 65 5.16 9.88 -34.13
N MET A 66 5.63 9.52 -35.32
CA MET A 66 4.82 8.83 -36.33
C MET A 66 5.65 7.78 -37.06
N LEU A 67 5.04 6.64 -37.38
CA LEU A 67 5.68 5.62 -38.21
C LEU A 67 5.81 6.13 -39.65
N ALA A 68 7.04 6.20 -40.17
CA ALA A 68 7.35 6.63 -41.52
C ALA A 68 8.50 5.82 -42.13
N ALA A 69 8.65 5.91 -43.45
CA ALA A 69 9.74 5.26 -44.18
C ALA A 69 11.09 5.74 -43.66
N LEU A 70 12.08 4.84 -43.57
CA LEU A 70 13.44 5.20 -43.16
C LEU A 70 13.99 6.34 -44.03
N GLU A 71 13.79 6.26 -45.35
CA GLU A 71 14.01 7.37 -46.28
C GLU A 71 12.92 7.36 -47.34
N GLY A 72 12.06 8.39 -47.33
CA GLY A 72 11.01 8.53 -48.35
C GLY A 72 11.55 8.89 -49.73
N THR A 73 12.67 9.59 -49.79
CA THR A 73 13.35 10.05 -51.00
C THR A 73 14.86 9.96 -50.84
N ILE A 74 15.60 10.04 -51.95
CA ILE A 74 17.07 10.07 -51.94
C ILE A 74 17.58 11.20 -51.04
N TYR A 75 18.60 10.95 -50.22
CA TYR A 75 19.27 11.94 -49.37
C TYR A 75 20.77 11.97 -49.65
N GLY A 76 21.22 12.96 -50.44
CA GLY A 76 22.57 12.97 -50.99
C GLY A 76 22.81 11.72 -51.86
N THR A 77 23.80 10.91 -51.49
CA THR A 77 24.09 9.61 -52.13
C THR A 77 23.37 8.41 -51.51
N LEU A 78 22.57 8.60 -50.45
CA LEU A 78 21.75 7.52 -49.88
C LEU A 78 20.50 7.32 -50.73
N ALA A 79 20.29 6.07 -51.17
CA ALA A 79 19.06 5.69 -51.85
C ALA A 79 17.85 5.77 -50.91
N ALA A 80 16.66 5.98 -51.48
CA ALA A 80 15.41 5.88 -50.73
C ALA A 80 15.24 4.45 -50.15
N ASP A 81 14.68 4.36 -48.95
CA ASP A 81 14.35 3.12 -48.27
C ASP A 81 12.95 3.26 -47.67
N THR A 82 11.97 2.90 -48.50
CA THR A 82 10.54 2.86 -48.15
C THR A 82 10.09 1.49 -47.64
N THR A 83 11.02 0.53 -47.58
CA THR A 83 10.72 -0.84 -47.12
C THR A 83 10.80 -0.95 -45.60
N HIS A 84 11.72 -0.21 -44.98
CA HIS A 84 11.83 -0.14 -43.53
C HIS A 84 11.02 1.03 -42.97
N GLN A 85 10.21 0.73 -41.97
CA GLN A 85 9.42 1.72 -41.22
C GLN A 85 10.06 1.95 -39.86
N ILE A 86 10.21 3.22 -39.46
CA ILE A 86 10.71 3.63 -38.15
C ILE A 86 9.82 4.74 -37.57
N VAL A 87 9.80 4.87 -36.24
CA VAL A 87 9.09 5.97 -35.58
C VAL A 87 9.93 7.24 -35.72
N LYS A 88 9.55 8.14 -36.62
CA LYS A 88 10.21 9.43 -36.82
C LYS A 88 9.59 10.50 -35.92
N GLN A 89 10.41 11.47 -35.54
CA GLN A 89 10.02 12.63 -34.75
C GLN A 89 9.93 13.86 -35.65
N GLY A 90 8.78 14.51 -35.66
CA GLY A 90 8.60 15.86 -36.21
C GLY A 90 8.61 16.85 -35.07
N ILE A 91 9.28 17.99 -35.26
CA ILE A 91 9.44 19.01 -34.23
C ILE A 91 8.92 20.36 -34.74
N SER A 92 8.18 21.07 -33.89
CA SER A 92 7.87 22.50 -34.02
C SER A 92 8.46 23.21 -32.82
N LEU A 93 9.52 24.00 -33.04
CA LEU A 93 10.19 24.74 -31.98
C LEU A 93 9.47 26.05 -31.62
N ASP A 94 8.72 26.59 -32.58
CA ASP A 94 7.97 27.85 -32.44
C ASP A 94 6.47 27.60 -32.48
N ALA A 95 5.71 28.59 -31.96
CA ALA A 95 4.26 28.57 -32.03
C ALA A 95 3.79 28.83 -33.46
N SER A 96 2.78 28.08 -33.92
CA SER A 96 2.19 28.23 -35.25
C SER A 96 0.79 28.84 -35.16
N LEU A 97 0.50 29.83 -36.00
CA LEU A 97 -0.80 30.49 -36.04
C LEU A 97 -1.68 29.88 -37.14
N LEU A 98 -2.91 29.51 -36.80
CA LEU A 98 -3.91 28.99 -37.75
C LEU A 98 -5.11 29.92 -37.81
N THR A 99 -5.39 30.48 -38.98
CA THR A 99 -6.53 31.37 -39.23
C THR A 99 -7.81 30.58 -39.48
N LEU A 100 -8.89 31.00 -38.81
CA LEU A 100 -10.22 30.41 -38.91
C LEU A 100 -11.21 31.45 -39.43
N ALA A 101 -12.27 31.00 -40.10
CA ALA A 101 -13.33 31.87 -40.57
C ALA A 101 -14.65 31.58 -39.85
N ALA A 102 -15.38 32.64 -39.47
CA ALA A 102 -16.75 32.51 -38.98
C ALA A 102 -17.70 32.12 -40.14
N PRO A 103 -18.75 31.32 -39.87
CA PRO A 103 -19.75 31.00 -40.88
C PRO A 103 -20.52 32.26 -41.28
N SER A 104 -21.04 32.31 -42.51
CA SER A 104 -21.74 33.49 -43.07
C SER A 104 -23.22 33.60 -42.69
N VAL A 105 -23.83 32.51 -42.20
CA VAL A 105 -25.27 32.44 -41.89
C VAL A 105 -25.52 32.66 -40.40
N ALA A 106 -26.40 33.61 -40.07
CA ALA A 106 -26.80 33.92 -38.69
C ALA A 106 -27.39 32.68 -37.98
N GLY A 107 -27.01 32.50 -36.71
CA GLY A 107 -27.43 31.35 -35.90
C GLY A 107 -26.67 30.04 -36.16
N GLN A 108 -25.70 30.04 -37.08
CA GLN A 108 -24.84 28.89 -37.34
C GLN A 108 -23.49 28.97 -36.62
N SER A 109 -22.91 27.81 -36.34
CA SER A 109 -21.53 27.61 -35.90
C SER A 109 -20.84 26.56 -36.77
N ILE A 110 -19.52 26.57 -36.78
CA ILE A 110 -18.67 25.57 -37.46
C ILE A 110 -17.62 25.05 -36.48
N ASN A 111 -17.34 23.75 -36.53
CA ASN A 111 -16.20 23.16 -35.84
C ASN A 111 -15.03 23.05 -36.80
N TYR A 112 -13.87 23.57 -36.38
CA TYR A 112 -12.58 23.29 -37.03
C TYR A 112 -11.85 22.22 -36.23
N LEU A 113 -11.35 21.19 -36.92
CA LEU A 113 -10.41 20.25 -36.34
C LEU A 113 -8.99 20.78 -36.58
N ILE A 114 -8.28 21.12 -35.50
CA ILE A 114 -6.83 21.34 -35.56
C ILE A 114 -6.18 19.97 -35.60
N GLN A 115 -5.41 19.72 -36.66
CA GLN A 115 -4.79 18.42 -36.92
C GLN A 115 -3.31 18.57 -37.23
N ALA A 116 -2.53 17.54 -36.88
CA ALA A 116 -1.10 17.47 -37.12
C ALA A 116 -0.70 16.22 -37.89
N THR A 117 0.37 16.31 -38.67
CA THR A 117 1.09 15.17 -39.23
C THR A 117 2.59 15.38 -39.15
N PHE A 118 3.33 14.29 -39.32
CA PHE A 118 4.78 14.32 -39.55
C PHE A 118 5.06 14.55 -41.03
N GLN A 119 6.01 15.44 -41.35
CA GLN A 119 6.53 15.58 -42.71
C GLN A 119 8.05 15.73 -42.70
N GLU A 120 8.70 15.15 -43.71
CA GLU A 120 10.09 15.44 -44.02
C GLU A 120 10.17 16.41 -45.19
N THR A 121 10.92 17.49 -44.98
CA THR A 121 11.15 18.50 -46.01
C THR A 121 12.64 18.82 -46.08
N ASP A 122 13.16 18.88 -47.29
CA ASP A 122 14.50 19.40 -47.54
C ASP A 122 14.46 20.93 -47.44
N ILE A 123 15.32 21.48 -46.59
CA ILE A 123 15.39 22.92 -46.33
C ILE A 123 16.73 23.49 -46.79
N SER A 124 16.70 24.73 -47.26
CA SER A 124 17.88 25.47 -47.71
C SER A 124 18.31 26.44 -46.62
N VAL A 125 19.27 26.03 -45.79
CA VAL A 125 19.78 26.86 -44.67
C VAL A 125 21.31 26.82 -44.67
N ASP A 126 21.96 27.97 -44.61
CA ASP A 126 23.42 28.02 -44.45
C ASP A 126 23.82 27.32 -43.14
N PRO A 127 24.63 26.24 -43.18
CA PRO A 127 25.02 25.49 -41.97
C PRO A 127 25.87 26.31 -40.99
N THR A 128 26.43 27.45 -41.41
CA THR A 128 27.29 28.31 -40.58
C THR A 128 26.53 29.49 -40.01
N THR A 129 25.70 30.14 -40.82
CA THR A 129 25.04 31.40 -40.44
C THR A 129 23.56 31.24 -40.09
N GLY A 130 22.93 30.13 -40.48
CA GLY A 130 21.49 29.93 -40.34
C GLY A 130 20.65 30.70 -41.37
N THR A 131 21.28 31.38 -42.34
CA THR A 131 20.57 32.16 -43.37
C THR A 131 19.80 31.26 -44.33
N SER A 132 18.57 31.63 -44.70
CA SER A 132 17.72 30.86 -45.62
C SER A 132 17.00 31.78 -46.63
N PRO A 133 16.91 31.43 -47.93
CA PRO A 133 17.57 30.28 -48.57
C PRO A 133 19.07 30.53 -48.82
N VAL A 134 19.87 29.46 -48.93
CA VAL A 134 21.32 29.53 -49.19
C VAL A 134 21.66 29.02 -50.59
N VAL A 135 22.64 29.64 -51.26
CA VAL A 135 23.29 29.11 -52.46
C VAL A 135 24.72 28.74 -52.07
N LEU A 136 25.04 27.44 -52.03
CA LEU A 136 26.39 26.99 -51.67
C LEU A 136 27.36 27.14 -52.84
N GLN A 137 28.62 27.38 -52.52
CA GLN A 137 29.71 27.37 -53.48
C GLN A 137 30.31 25.97 -53.57
N PHE A 138 30.52 25.47 -54.78
CA PHE A 138 31.13 24.17 -55.05
C PHE A 138 32.50 24.35 -55.70
N TYR A 139 33.43 23.45 -55.40
CA TYR A 139 34.74 23.45 -56.02
C TYR A 139 34.62 23.24 -57.54
N ASN A 140 35.33 24.08 -58.30
CA ASN A 140 35.41 24.02 -59.75
C ASN A 140 36.81 23.56 -60.14
N ASP A 141 36.95 22.31 -60.58
CA ASP A 141 38.22 21.71 -60.99
C ASP A 141 38.80 22.32 -62.27
N SER A 142 37.90 22.79 -63.15
CA SER A 142 38.22 23.38 -64.45
C SER A 142 38.70 24.82 -64.34
N ASN A 143 38.29 25.54 -63.28
CA ASN A 143 38.83 26.85 -62.91
C ASN A 143 38.74 27.08 -61.38
N PRO A 144 39.79 26.73 -60.63
CA PRO A 144 39.79 26.82 -59.17
C PRO A 144 39.63 28.23 -58.58
N THR A 145 39.79 29.28 -59.40
CA THR A 145 39.61 30.67 -58.96
C THR A 145 38.15 31.14 -58.99
N VAL A 146 37.26 30.38 -59.63
CA VAL A 146 35.84 30.71 -59.77
C VAL A 146 35.00 29.50 -59.34
N PRO A 147 34.53 29.46 -58.08
CA PRO A 147 33.68 28.36 -57.61
C PRO A 147 32.34 28.34 -58.35
N TYR A 148 31.75 27.16 -58.48
CA TYR A 148 30.40 27.04 -59.00
C TYR A 148 29.38 27.54 -57.99
N SER A 149 28.33 28.21 -58.47
CA SER A 149 27.25 28.74 -57.65
C SER A 149 26.03 27.81 -57.72
N GLY A 150 25.69 27.17 -56.60
CA GLY A 150 24.56 26.26 -56.52
C GLY A 150 24.76 24.93 -57.28
N PRO A 151 23.82 23.99 -57.15
CA PRO A 151 23.89 22.70 -57.82
C PRO A 151 24.02 22.87 -59.34
N ASN A 152 24.94 22.13 -59.96
CA ASN A 152 25.24 22.20 -61.40
C ASN A 152 25.61 23.61 -61.90
N ASN A 153 26.16 24.47 -61.03
CA ASN A 153 26.49 25.87 -61.35
C ASN A 153 25.29 26.69 -61.86
N SER A 154 24.07 26.34 -61.44
CA SER A 154 22.84 26.95 -61.95
C SER A 154 22.45 28.26 -61.25
N GLY A 155 23.10 28.61 -60.15
CA GLY A 155 22.68 29.70 -59.25
C GLY A 155 21.45 29.35 -58.40
N ALA A 156 20.92 28.13 -58.49
CA ALA A 156 19.77 27.69 -57.70
C ALA A 156 20.12 27.49 -56.21
N THR A 157 19.11 27.61 -55.36
CA THR A 157 19.22 27.38 -53.92
C THR A 157 19.67 25.93 -53.64
N SER A 158 20.50 25.78 -52.62
CA SER A 158 21.05 24.50 -52.18
C SER A 158 20.31 24.02 -50.95
N ASN A 159 19.73 22.82 -51.01
CA ASN A 159 19.20 22.15 -49.83
C ASN A 159 20.36 21.60 -49.00
N THR A 160 20.33 21.82 -47.70
CA THR A 160 21.44 21.53 -46.79
C THR A 160 21.06 20.60 -45.65
N PHE A 161 19.77 20.57 -45.27
CA PHE A 161 19.25 19.69 -44.24
C PHE A 161 17.93 19.06 -44.69
N ARG A 162 17.67 17.83 -44.22
CA ARG A 162 16.34 17.23 -44.23
C ARG A 162 15.80 17.31 -42.81
N GLN A 163 14.69 18.02 -42.63
CA GLN A 163 14.08 18.22 -41.33
C GLN A 163 12.78 17.42 -41.22
N GLY A 164 12.61 16.74 -40.09
CA GLY A 164 11.32 16.24 -39.63
C GLY A 164 10.55 17.35 -38.91
N SER A 165 9.38 17.71 -39.42
CA SER A 165 8.57 18.81 -38.91
C SER A 165 7.17 18.35 -38.54
N VAL A 166 6.56 19.04 -37.58
CA VAL A 166 5.12 18.96 -37.34
C VAL A 166 4.43 19.85 -38.37
N VAL A 167 3.53 19.29 -39.16
CA VAL A 167 2.69 20.06 -40.09
C VAL A 167 1.31 20.22 -39.48
N LEU A 168 0.92 21.46 -39.23
CA LEU A 168 -0.35 21.83 -38.62
C LEU A 168 -1.32 22.36 -39.67
N SER A 169 -2.59 22.00 -39.55
CA SER A 169 -3.66 22.58 -40.35
C SER A 169 -4.97 22.63 -39.58
N ALA A 170 -5.86 23.54 -40.00
CA ALA A 170 -7.23 23.61 -39.50
C ALA A 170 -8.19 23.10 -40.57
N LYS A 171 -8.83 21.96 -40.31
CA LYS A 171 -9.83 21.37 -41.20
C LYS A 171 -11.22 21.89 -40.85
N ALA A 172 -11.84 22.59 -41.80
CA ALA A 172 -13.20 23.11 -41.64
C ALA A 172 -14.24 21.97 -41.68
N GLY A 173 -15.17 21.98 -40.74
CA GLY A 173 -16.38 21.15 -40.78
C GLY A 173 -17.46 21.76 -41.68
N ILE A 174 -18.69 21.27 -41.50
CA ILE A 174 -19.88 21.86 -42.13
C ILE A 174 -20.55 22.80 -41.12
N SER A 175 -20.84 24.03 -41.52
CA SER A 175 -21.60 24.94 -40.66
C SER A 175 -23.03 24.45 -40.47
N ALA A 176 -23.51 24.48 -39.23
CA ALA A 176 -24.86 24.05 -38.88
C ALA A 176 -25.42 24.95 -37.78
N THR A 177 -26.72 24.83 -37.48
CA THR A 177 -27.33 25.50 -36.34
C THR A 177 -26.47 25.29 -35.09
N THR A 178 -26.16 26.36 -34.37
CA THR A 178 -25.31 26.32 -33.19
C THR A 178 -25.79 25.24 -32.21
N GLY A 179 -24.90 24.33 -31.85
CA GLY A 179 -25.17 23.15 -31.03
C GLY A 179 -25.35 21.85 -31.83
N SER A 180 -25.51 21.91 -33.15
CA SER A 180 -25.65 20.75 -34.05
C SER A 180 -24.49 20.57 -35.04
N GLN A 181 -23.46 21.42 -34.96
CA GLN A 181 -22.29 21.32 -35.83
C GLN A 181 -21.46 20.07 -35.52
N VAL A 182 -20.98 19.41 -36.57
CA VAL A 182 -20.20 18.16 -36.46
C VAL A 182 -18.74 18.44 -36.71
N THR A 183 -17.87 17.91 -35.84
CA THR A 183 -16.42 17.96 -36.02
C THR A 183 -16.01 17.04 -37.18
N PRO A 184 -15.25 17.52 -38.19
CA PRO A 184 -14.75 16.66 -39.26
C PRO A 184 -13.74 15.64 -38.71
N SER A 185 -13.61 14.48 -39.37
CA SER A 185 -12.55 13.52 -39.06
C SER A 185 -11.17 14.04 -39.52
N PRO A 186 -10.05 13.62 -38.89
CA PRO A 186 -8.72 13.92 -39.39
C PRO A 186 -8.52 13.43 -40.83
N ASP A 187 -7.67 14.12 -41.59
CA ASP A 187 -7.24 13.65 -42.92
C ASP A 187 -6.38 12.38 -42.82
N SER A 188 -6.27 11.66 -43.94
CA SER A 188 -5.41 10.46 -44.01
C SER A 188 -3.97 10.85 -43.69
N GLY A 189 -3.38 10.19 -42.69
CA GLY A 189 -2.03 10.51 -42.19
C GLY A 189 -1.98 11.64 -41.17
N TYR A 190 -3.11 12.26 -40.81
CA TYR A 190 -3.20 13.28 -39.77
C TYR A 190 -3.83 12.72 -38.49
N VAL A 191 -3.50 13.33 -37.36
CA VAL A 191 -4.16 13.12 -36.06
C VAL A 191 -4.79 14.41 -35.58
N GLY A 192 -5.95 14.31 -34.93
CA GLY A 192 -6.64 15.46 -34.33
C GLY A 192 -6.00 15.87 -33.01
N ILE A 193 -5.89 17.18 -32.78
CA ILE A 193 -5.34 17.78 -31.55
C ILE A 193 -6.46 18.43 -30.74
N ALA A 194 -7.17 19.37 -31.36
CA ALA A 194 -8.20 20.17 -30.70
C ALA A 194 -9.34 20.48 -31.68
N VAL A 195 -10.49 20.82 -31.13
CA VAL A 195 -11.65 21.31 -31.86
C VAL A 195 -11.86 22.77 -31.49
N VAL A 196 -12.02 23.63 -32.50
CA VAL A 196 -12.32 25.04 -32.31
C VAL A 196 -13.71 25.32 -32.87
N THR A 197 -14.65 25.68 -32.00
CA THR A 197 -16.01 26.06 -32.39
C THR A 197 -16.04 27.57 -32.66
N VAL A 198 -16.46 27.95 -33.86
CA VAL A 198 -16.58 29.35 -34.29
C VAL A 198 -18.02 29.65 -34.65
N ALA A 199 -18.62 30.64 -33.98
CA ALA A 199 -19.99 31.08 -34.23
C ALA A 199 -20.04 32.18 -35.31
N ASN A 200 -21.19 32.32 -35.98
CA ASN A 200 -21.44 33.45 -36.89
C ASN A 200 -21.23 34.80 -36.17
N GLY A 201 -20.58 35.74 -36.84
CA GLY A 201 -20.29 37.07 -36.30
C GLY A 201 -19.16 37.12 -35.26
N GLN A 202 -18.55 35.98 -34.92
CA GLN A 202 -17.39 35.94 -34.03
C GLN A 202 -16.18 36.61 -34.71
N THR A 203 -15.51 37.52 -33.99
CA THR A 203 -14.31 38.25 -34.46
C THR A 203 -13.05 37.91 -33.68
N THR A 204 -13.18 37.11 -32.61
CA THR A 204 -12.06 36.64 -31.78
C THR A 204 -12.31 35.23 -31.26
N ILE A 205 -11.29 34.39 -31.22
CA ILE A 205 -11.34 33.08 -30.56
C ILE A 205 -11.07 33.24 -29.06
N THR A 206 -11.83 32.54 -28.23
CA THR A 206 -11.64 32.52 -26.76
C THR A 206 -11.30 31.12 -26.28
N SER A 207 -10.86 30.98 -25.02
CA SER A 207 -10.59 29.65 -24.44
C SER A 207 -11.84 28.76 -24.46
N GLY A 208 -13.03 29.32 -24.25
CA GLY A 208 -14.30 28.59 -24.32
C GLY A 208 -14.66 28.09 -25.73
N SER A 209 -14.02 28.63 -26.77
CA SER A 209 -14.17 28.15 -28.15
C SER A 209 -13.33 26.90 -28.44
N ILE A 210 -12.38 26.55 -27.57
CA ILE A 210 -11.39 25.49 -27.82
C ILE A 210 -11.64 24.32 -26.88
N THR A 211 -11.75 23.12 -27.43
CA THR A 211 -11.86 21.87 -26.67
C THR A 211 -10.84 20.86 -27.17
N ALA A 212 -10.33 20.00 -26.29
CA ALA A 212 -9.44 18.92 -26.72
C ALA A 212 -10.19 17.96 -27.65
N TYR A 213 -9.52 17.47 -28.69
CA TYR A 213 -10.10 16.41 -29.52
C TYR A 213 -10.14 15.12 -28.69
N SER A 214 -11.32 14.49 -28.59
CA SER A 214 -11.56 13.39 -27.63
C SER A 214 -10.70 12.15 -27.86
N VAL A 215 -10.16 11.99 -29.08
CA VAL A 215 -9.30 10.87 -29.48
C VAL A 215 -7.88 11.34 -29.80
N ALA A 216 -7.48 12.51 -29.30
CA ALA A 216 -6.14 13.04 -29.51
C ALA A 216 -5.09 12.09 -28.88
N PRO A 217 -4.09 11.62 -29.65
CA PRO A 217 -3.08 10.72 -29.11
C PRO A 217 -1.97 11.50 -28.37
N THR A 218 -2.34 12.21 -27.30
CA THR A 218 -1.42 12.95 -26.45
C THR A 218 -0.58 12.01 -25.59
N ILE A 219 0.70 12.32 -25.42
CA ILE A 219 1.55 11.67 -24.41
C ILE A 219 1.12 12.20 -23.04
N ASN A 220 0.21 11.49 -22.37
CA ASN A 220 -0.38 11.92 -21.11
C ASN A 220 0.55 11.73 -19.90
N ASN A 221 1.50 10.81 -20.00
CA ASN A 221 2.41 10.47 -18.92
C ASN A 221 3.81 10.30 -19.51
N THR A 222 4.76 11.15 -19.12
CA THR A 222 6.18 10.96 -19.44
C THR A 222 6.76 9.83 -18.57
N LEU A 223 8.04 9.47 -18.73
CA LEU A 223 8.70 8.45 -17.89
C LEU A 223 8.51 8.71 -16.38
N LEU A 224 8.37 9.99 -15.98
CA LEU A 224 8.06 10.43 -14.61
C LEU A 224 6.61 10.15 -14.18
N GLY A 225 5.67 10.07 -15.13
CA GLY A 225 4.25 9.82 -14.87
C GLY A 225 3.81 8.36 -15.01
N LEU A 226 4.67 7.46 -15.53
CA LEU A 226 4.29 6.06 -15.83
C LEU A 226 4.79 5.02 -14.83
N SER A 227 5.66 5.36 -13.88
CA SER A 227 6.12 4.37 -12.89
C SER A 227 5.74 4.77 -11.46
N PRO A 228 4.97 3.93 -10.74
CA PRO A 228 4.70 4.10 -9.31
C PRO A 228 5.98 4.18 -8.48
N SER A 229 7.09 3.61 -8.99
CA SER A 229 8.40 3.59 -8.34
C SER A 229 9.02 4.96 -8.09
N PHE A 230 8.59 6.02 -8.78
CA PHE A 230 9.18 7.37 -8.60
C PHE A 230 8.20 8.44 -8.11
N ALA A 231 6.90 8.13 -7.98
CA ALA A 231 5.88 9.12 -7.58
C ALA A 231 4.98 8.67 -6.41
N VAL A 232 4.96 7.38 -6.04
CA VAL A 232 4.10 6.86 -4.98
C VAL A 232 4.94 6.04 -3.99
N PRO A 233 4.80 6.20 -2.66
CA PRO A 233 5.42 5.29 -1.71
C PRO A 233 5.00 3.85 -2.03
N VAL A 234 5.97 2.94 -2.18
CA VAL A 234 5.71 1.52 -2.48
C VAL A 234 4.67 0.98 -1.49
N GLN A 235 3.48 0.65 -1.99
CA GLN A 235 2.42 0.05 -1.20
C GLN A 235 2.69 -1.46 -1.10
N VAL A 236 3.16 -1.91 0.06
CA VAL A 236 3.33 -3.34 0.36
C VAL A 236 2.01 -3.86 0.89
N ALA A 237 1.39 -4.85 0.23
CA ALA A 237 0.17 -5.50 0.75
C ALA A 237 0.46 -6.31 2.02
N ALA A 238 -0.57 -6.66 2.79
CA ALA A 238 -0.41 -7.49 3.98
C ALA A 238 0.24 -8.85 3.63
N ALA A 239 1.29 -9.22 4.35
CA ALA A 239 1.90 -10.53 4.24
C ALA A 239 0.95 -11.62 4.73
N THR A 240 0.82 -12.70 3.95
CA THR A 240 -0.02 -13.86 4.24
C THR A 240 0.73 -15.19 4.10
N ALA A 241 1.98 -15.16 3.62
CA ALA A 241 2.87 -16.32 3.51
C ALA A 241 4.32 -15.94 3.82
N GLY A 242 5.17 -16.94 4.10
CA GLY A 242 6.54 -16.73 4.60
C GLY A 242 7.53 -16.00 3.67
N ALA A 243 7.18 -15.83 2.38
CA ALA A 243 8.01 -15.09 1.41
C ALA A 243 7.43 -13.70 1.07
N HIS A 244 6.34 -13.28 1.71
CA HIS A 244 5.75 -11.95 1.47
C HIS A 244 6.54 -10.89 2.23
N ALA A 245 6.73 -9.72 1.62
CA ALA A 245 7.15 -8.53 2.36
C ALA A 245 6.04 -8.12 3.34
N ALA A 246 6.40 -7.86 4.61
CA ALA A 246 5.46 -7.48 5.65
C ALA A 246 5.40 -5.96 5.81
N GLN A 247 4.21 -5.42 6.04
CA GLN A 247 4.09 -4.03 6.49
C GLN A 247 4.69 -3.89 7.90
N LEU A 248 5.27 -2.74 8.24
CA LEU A 248 5.79 -2.45 9.59
C LEU A 248 4.75 -2.70 10.70
N SER A 249 3.47 -2.47 10.41
CA SER A 249 2.33 -2.77 11.28
C SER A 249 2.11 -4.28 11.54
N GLN A 250 2.63 -5.15 10.67
CA GLN A 250 2.62 -6.60 10.87
C GLN A 250 3.86 -7.10 11.65
N VAL A 251 4.90 -6.27 11.79
CA VAL A 251 6.13 -6.57 12.54
C VAL A 251 6.02 -6.16 14.02
N VAL A 252 4.79 -5.99 14.52
CA VAL A 252 4.52 -5.70 15.93
C VAL A 252 4.41 -7.03 16.71
N GLY A 253 4.90 -7.03 17.96
CA GLY A 253 5.05 -8.20 18.83
C GLY A 253 3.78 -9.03 19.10
N GLN A 254 3.86 -9.96 20.05
CA GLN A 254 2.73 -10.85 20.38
C GLN A 254 1.50 -10.05 20.84
N LEU A 255 0.32 -10.44 20.36
CA LEU A 255 -0.97 -9.85 20.76
C LEU A 255 -1.22 -10.00 22.27
N GLY A 256 -1.76 -8.96 22.89
CA GLY A 256 -2.10 -8.89 24.31
C GLY A 256 -1.15 -7.99 25.13
N PRO A 257 -1.12 -8.19 26.46
CA PRO A 257 -0.34 -7.37 27.37
C PRO A 257 1.16 -7.71 27.26
N SER A 258 2.00 -6.75 27.62
CA SER A 258 3.40 -7.03 27.89
C SER A 258 3.54 -7.80 29.23
N PRO A 259 4.73 -8.33 29.55
CA PRO A 259 5.02 -8.88 30.88
C PRO A 259 4.82 -7.88 32.04
N GLN A 260 4.68 -6.58 31.77
CA GLN A 260 4.56 -5.51 32.76
C GLN A 260 3.12 -5.05 33.03
N MET A 261 2.11 -5.60 32.35
CA MET A 261 0.71 -5.27 32.61
C MET A 261 0.36 -5.42 34.09
N SER A 262 -0.20 -4.38 34.68
CA SER A 262 -0.57 -4.32 36.09
C SER A 262 -2.02 -3.89 36.28
N ALA A 263 -2.70 -4.58 37.17
CA ALA A 263 -4.02 -4.23 37.69
C ALA A 263 -4.12 -4.80 39.11
N VAL A 264 -4.40 -3.94 40.10
CA VAL A 264 -4.39 -4.33 41.51
C VAL A 264 -5.66 -3.86 42.21
N VAL A 265 -6.35 -4.80 42.85
CA VAL A 265 -7.47 -4.55 43.74
C VAL A 265 -6.97 -4.60 45.18
N GLY A 266 -7.23 -3.54 45.94
CA GLY A 266 -6.85 -3.45 47.35
C GLY A 266 -7.72 -4.34 48.26
N ALA A 267 -7.74 -3.98 49.55
CA ALA A 267 -8.48 -4.73 50.57
C ALA A 267 -10.00 -4.75 50.39
N SER A 268 -10.54 -3.78 49.65
CA SER A 268 -11.98 -3.68 49.37
C SER A 268 -12.24 -4.04 47.91
N ALA A 269 -13.26 -4.88 47.68
CA ALA A 269 -13.78 -5.15 46.35
C ALA A 269 -14.25 -3.85 45.68
N THR A 270 -14.08 -3.75 44.36
CA THR A 270 -14.36 -2.53 43.60
C THR A 270 -14.98 -2.85 42.25
N ALA A 271 -15.88 -2.00 41.77
CA ALA A 271 -16.37 -2.08 40.40
C ALA A 271 -15.38 -1.45 39.40
N SER A 272 -14.50 -0.54 39.86
CA SER A 272 -13.60 0.24 39.02
C SER A 272 -12.14 -0.18 39.23
N LEU A 273 -11.44 -0.50 38.14
CA LEU A 273 -10.05 -0.97 38.15
C LEU A 273 -9.27 -0.41 36.97
N ALA A 274 -8.07 0.12 37.25
CA ALA A 274 -7.14 0.59 36.24
C ALA A 274 -6.23 -0.54 35.74
N PHE A 275 -6.03 -0.58 34.42
CA PHE A 275 -5.08 -1.45 33.72
C PHE A 275 -3.98 -0.57 33.15
N THR A 276 -2.75 -0.81 33.60
CA THR A 276 -1.58 -0.03 33.20
C THR A 276 -0.49 -0.93 32.62
N ASP A 277 0.11 -0.51 31.51
CA ASP A 277 1.21 -1.21 30.86
C ASP A 277 2.04 -0.21 30.03
N GLU A 278 3.33 -0.49 29.85
CA GLU A 278 4.17 0.30 28.94
C GLU A 278 3.72 0.15 27.49
N GLN A 279 3.23 -1.04 27.13
CA GLN A 279 2.74 -1.33 25.79
C GLN A 279 1.74 -2.48 25.76
N VAL A 280 0.62 -2.30 25.06
CA VAL A 280 -0.33 -3.38 24.71
C VAL A 280 -0.40 -3.55 23.21
N ILE A 281 -0.38 -4.78 22.71
CA ILE A 281 -0.57 -5.06 21.28
C ILE A 281 -2.00 -5.52 21.02
N VAL A 282 -2.68 -4.84 20.11
CA VAL A 282 -4.05 -5.17 19.66
C VAL A 282 -4.05 -5.47 18.17
N GLY A 283 -5.06 -6.20 17.68
CA GLY A 283 -5.19 -6.50 16.26
C GLY A 283 -6.62 -6.78 15.83
N THR A 284 -6.85 -6.79 14.51
CA THR A 284 -8.18 -7.12 13.95
C THR A 284 -8.43 -8.63 13.85
N ALA A 285 -7.36 -9.43 13.77
CA ALA A 285 -7.38 -10.88 13.73
C ALA A 285 -5.99 -11.43 14.15
N LEU A 286 -5.87 -12.74 14.41
CA LEU A 286 -4.59 -13.37 14.76
C LEU A 286 -3.50 -13.15 13.69
N ASN A 287 -3.91 -13.15 12.41
CA ASN A 287 -3.09 -12.85 11.23
C ASN A 287 -3.39 -11.45 10.64
N GLY A 288 -4.14 -10.61 11.35
CA GLY A 288 -4.51 -9.27 10.90
C GLY A 288 -3.44 -8.23 11.20
N THR A 289 -3.74 -6.98 10.82
CA THR A 289 -2.91 -5.82 11.18
C THR A 289 -2.88 -5.67 12.70
N ARG A 290 -1.72 -5.26 13.22
CA ARG A 290 -1.48 -5.08 14.66
C ARG A 290 -1.06 -3.65 14.96
N TRP A 291 -1.38 -3.20 16.16
CA TRP A 291 -1.03 -1.88 16.67
C TRP A 291 -0.47 -2.00 18.08
N ALA A 292 0.64 -1.30 18.31
CA ALA A 292 1.16 -1.08 19.65
C ALA A 292 0.50 0.15 20.27
N LEU A 293 -0.06 -0.03 21.47
CA LEU A 293 -0.63 1.03 22.30
C LEU A 293 0.38 1.37 23.40
N PRO A 294 1.28 2.36 23.19
CA PRO A 294 2.27 2.75 24.20
C PRO A 294 1.63 3.49 25.37
N SER A 295 2.23 3.43 26.55
CA SER A 295 1.76 4.11 27.76
C SER A 295 0.28 3.82 28.03
N PHE A 296 -0.09 2.54 28.00
CA PHE A 296 -1.46 2.11 28.20
C PHE A 296 -1.89 2.36 29.64
N ASN A 297 -2.95 3.14 29.82
CA ASN A 297 -3.56 3.43 31.11
C ASN A 297 -5.06 3.63 30.89
N GLN A 298 -5.86 2.62 31.20
CA GLN A 298 -7.30 2.63 30.96
C GLN A 298 -8.04 2.05 32.16
N THR A 299 -9.16 2.65 32.52
CA THR A 299 -9.99 2.21 33.66
C THR A 299 -11.24 1.50 33.17
N LEU A 300 -11.49 0.33 33.72
CA LEU A 300 -12.70 -0.45 33.51
C LEU A 300 -13.64 -0.28 34.70
N ASN A 301 -14.92 -0.07 34.46
CA ASN A 301 -15.97 -0.05 35.47
C ASN A 301 -17.04 -1.12 35.19
N LEU A 302 -17.09 -2.16 36.02
CA LEU A 302 -18.04 -3.27 35.89
C LEU A 302 -19.50 -2.87 36.13
N ALA A 303 -19.77 -1.67 36.64
CA ALA A 303 -21.12 -1.14 36.82
C ALA A 303 -21.69 -0.47 35.55
N THR A 304 -20.91 -0.35 34.48
CA THR A 304 -21.33 0.25 33.21
C THR A 304 -21.27 -0.76 32.06
N THR A 305 -21.91 -0.45 30.94
CA THR A 305 -21.89 -1.25 29.70
C THR A 305 -21.34 -0.41 28.54
N GLY A 306 -20.58 -1.02 27.64
CA GLY A 306 -19.92 -0.38 26.51
C GLY A 306 -18.43 -0.12 26.75
N ALA A 307 -17.88 0.90 26.08
CA ALA A 307 -16.48 1.30 26.24
C ALA A 307 -16.21 1.72 27.70
N GLY A 308 -15.21 1.11 28.32
CA GLY A 308 -14.90 1.30 29.74
C GLY A 308 -15.77 0.47 30.69
N GLY A 309 -16.59 -0.47 30.20
CA GLY A 309 -17.47 -1.31 31.03
C GLY A 309 -17.62 -2.74 30.50
N MET A 310 -18.70 -3.42 30.89
CA MET A 310 -19.08 -4.72 30.33
C MET A 310 -19.46 -4.59 28.84
N ASP A 311 -19.15 -5.59 28.02
CA ASP A 311 -19.51 -5.65 26.60
C ASP A 311 -21.03 -5.73 26.42
N THR A 312 -21.67 -6.47 27.31
CA THR A 312 -23.12 -6.56 27.44
C THR A 312 -23.53 -6.95 28.86
N GLY A 313 -24.76 -6.60 29.24
CA GLY A 313 -25.34 -6.99 30.53
C GLY A 313 -24.57 -6.49 31.75
N SER A 314 -24.80 -7.15 32.88
CA SER A 314 -24.13 -6.89 34.15
C SER A 314 -22.99 -7.88 34.38
N ALA A 315 -21.98 -7.46 35.15
CA ALA A 315 -20.89 -8.34 35.56
C ALA A 315 -21.42 -9.56 36.35
N PRO A 316 -20.83 -10.76 36.15
CA PRO A 316 -21.30 -11.98 36.78
C PRO A 316 -21.10 -11.93 38.29
N ALA A 317 -22.06 -12.41 39.08
CA ALA A 317 -21.88 -12.63 40.51
C ALA A 317 -21.04 -13.90 40.75
N SER A 318 -19.98 -13.78 41.56
CA SER A 318 -19.07 -14.90 41.91
C SER A 318 -18.56 -15.66 40.69
N GLY A 319 -18.15 -14.93 39.64
CA GLY A 319 -17.73 -15.47 38.36
C GLY A 319 -16.40 -14.90 37.91
N PHE A 320 -16.20 -14.80 36.60
CA PHE A 320 -15.00 -14.24 35.99
C PHE A 320 -15.34 -13.35 34.81
N VAL A 321 -14.52 -12.32 34.60
CA VAL A 321 -14.58 -11.42 33.44
C VAL A 321 -13.26 -11.44 32.69
N ALA A 322 -13.33 -11.56 31.36
CA ALA A 322 -12.20 -11.38 30.46
C ALA A 322 -12.14 -9.92 30.02
N VAL A 323 -11.01 -9.27 30.20
CA VAL A 323 -10.82 -7.85 29.88
C VAL A 323 -10.01 -7.73 28.60
N TYR A 324 -10.51 -6.93 27.68
CA TYR A 324 -9.88 -6.64 26.41
C TYR A 324 -9.50 -5.17 26.33
N ALA A 325 -8.31 -4.89 25.80
CA ALA A 325 -7.97 -3.58 25.28
C ALA A 325 -8.60 -3.42 23.88
N GLY A 326 -9.11 -2.23 23.59
CA GLY A 326 -9.70 -1.89 22.30
C GLY A 326 -9.06 -0.64 21.69
N LEU A 327 -8.90 -0.63 20.37
CA LEU A 327 -8.48 0.51 19.56
C LEU A 327 -9.52 0.77 18.45
N ASN A 328 -9.94 2.02 18.33
CA ASN A 328 -10.59 2.52 17.14
C ASN A 328 -9.50 2.89 16.13
N THR A 329 -9.35 2.11 15.06
CA THR A 329 -8.25 2.31 14.11
C THR A 329 -8.43 3.55 13.25
N THR A 330 -9.61 4.17 13.25
CA THR A 330 -9.92 5.39 12.49
C THR A 330 -9.62 6.64 13.31
N THR A 331 -9.97 6.66 14.59
CA THR A 331 -9.82 7.84 15.46
C THR A 331 -8.61 7.77 16.39
N GLY A 332 -8.01 6.59 16.55
CA GLY A 332 -6.93 6.36 17.52
C GLY A 332 -7.41 6.26 18.97
N ALA A 333 -8.72 6.32 19.22
CA ALA A 333 -9.28 6.21 20.57
C ALA A 333 -9.01 4.81 21.16
N ARG A 334 -8.69 4.78 22.45
CA ARG A 334 -8.35 3.55 23.19
C ARG A 334 -9.38 3.32 24.29
N THR A 335 -9.62 2.06 24.62
CA THR A 335 -10.52 1.68 25.70
C THR A 335 -10.16 0.33 26.31
N VAL A 336 -10.82 -0.01 27.40
CA VAL A 336 -10.95 -1.38 27.91
C VAL A 336 -12.42 -1.75 27.99
N PHE A 337 -12.73 -3.02 27.81
CA PHE A 337 -14.08 -3.53 28.06
C PHE A 337 -14.00 -5.00 28.51
N ALA A 338 -15.01 -5.45 29.24
CA ALA A 338 -15.04 -6.77 29.84
C ALA A 338 -16.14 -7.65 29.26
N GLN A 339 -15.87 -8.94 29.13
CA GLN A 339 -16.85 -9.95 28.77
C GLN A 339 -16.96 -10.98 29.88
N THR A 340 -18.19 -11.40 30.21
CA THR A 340 -18.41 -12.54 31.11
C THR A 340 -17.76 -13.80 30.54
N VAL A 341 -16.93 -14.48 31.34
CA VAL A 341 -16.35 -15.77 30.96
C VAL A 341 -17.44 -16.85 31.02
N GLY A 342 -17.89 -17.30 29.84
CA GLY A 342 -18.96 -18.28 29.70
C GLY A 342 -18.48 -19.74 29.62
N ALA A 343 -19.14 -20.53 28.76
CA ALA A 343 -18.84 -21.95 28.58
C ALA A 343 -17.55 -22.23 27.78
N SER A 344 -16.99 -21.22 27.12
CA SER A 344 -15.75 -21.31 26.32
C SER A 344 -14.68 -20.41 26.89
N ALA A 345 -13.41 -20.78 26.69
CA ALA A 345 -12.29 -19.93 27.06
C ALA A 345 -12.28 -18.63 26.23
N PRO A 346 -11.98 -17.47 26.83
CA PRO A 346 -11.76 -16.23 26.10
C PRO A 346 -10.60 -16.36 25.11
N THR A 347 -10.72 -15.73 23.95
CA THR A 347 -9.72 -15.75 22.89
C THR A 347 -8.80 -14.54 22.95
N THR A 348 -7.61 -14.61 22.32
CA THR A 348 -6.67 -13.48 22.31
C THR A 348 -7.22 -12.24 21.61
N ILE A 349 -8.00 -12.42 20.54
CA ILE A 349 -8.80 -11.37 19.90
C ILE A 349 -10.24 -11.56 20.37
N TYR A 350 -10.94 -10.48 20.69
CA TYR A 350 -12.34 -10.56 21.08
C TYR A 350 -13.18 -11.20 19.97
N SER A 351 -13.90 -12.27 20.29
CA SER A 351 -14.74 -13.03 19.35
C SER A 351 -16.24 -12.89 19.64
N GLY A 352 -16.62 -12.08 20.62
CA GLY A 352 -18.03 -11.84 20.95
C GLY A 352 -18.71 -10.90 19.94
N ALA A 353 -20.04 -10.83 20.00
CA ALA A 353 -20.83 -9.98 19.10
C ALA A 353 -21.00 -8.53 19.59
N ASN A 354 -20.59 -8.22 20.82
CA ASN A 354 -20.94 -6.98 21.51
C ASN A 354 -19.72 -6.08 21.77
N ALA A 355 -18.75 -6.06 20.85
CA ALA A 355 -17.62 -5.13 20.96
C ALA A 355 -18.15 -3.69 21.01
N PRO A 356 -17.61 -2.81 21.88
CA PRO A 356 -18.00 -1.40 21.88
C PRO A 356 -17.88 -0.77 20.49
N ALA A 357 -18.89 0.00 20.09
CA ALA A 357 -18.98 0.55 18.74
C ALA A 357 -17.73 1.37 18.36
N GLY A 358 -17.17 1.08 17.18
CA GLY A 358 -15.99 1.76 16.64
C GLY A 358 -14.64 1.20 17.11
N TYR A 359 -14.59 0.24 18.04
CA TYR A 359 -13.34 -0.41 18.46
C TYR A 359 -13.15 -1.73 17.72
N ASN A 360 -12.39 -1.69 16.63
CA ASN A 360 -12.25 -2.79 15.67
C ASN A 360 -10.95 -3.60 15.79
N ALA A 361 -9.99 -3.14 16.59
CA ALA A 361 -8.80 -3.92 16.94
C ALA A 361 -8.78 -4.18 18.46
N THR A 362 -8.61 -5.44 18.86
CA THR A 362 -8.71 -5.84 20.27
C THR A 362 -7.55 -6.75 20.70
N GLY A 363 -7.36 -6.88 22.01
CA GLY A 363 -6.41 -7.82 22.59
C GLY A 363 -6.80 -8.18 24.02
N LEU A 364 -6.86 -9.47 24.34
CA LEU A 364 -7.13 -9.96 25.71
C LEU A 364 -5.97 -9.56 26.62
N ILE A 365 -6.27 -8.74 27.64
CA ILE A 365 -5.29 -8.23 28.61
C ILE A 365 -5.43 -8.82 30.00
N SER A 366 -6.59 -9.36 30.38
CA SER A 366 -6.78 -9.93 31.71
C SER A 366 -7.94 -10.92 31.76
N ILE A 367 -7.93 -11.79 32.77
CA ILE A 367 -9.12 -12.52 33.21
C ILE A 367 -9.15 -12.41 34.74
N LEU A 368 -10.19 -11.83 35.32
CA LEU A 368 -10.26 -11.52 36.76
C LEU A 368 -11.54 -12.07 37.39
N PRO A 369 -11.49 -12.53 38.67
CA PRO A 369 -12.67 -12.98 39.39
C PRO A 369 -13.54 -11.82 39.87
N THR A 370 -14.84 -12.08 39.99
CA THR A 370 -15.82 -11.18 40.59
C THR A 370 -16.37 -11.74 41.90
N ASN A 371 -16.85 -10.86 42.79
CA ASN A 371 -17.55 -11.23 44.02
C ASN A 371 -19.06 -11.42 43.78
N GLY A 372 -19.81 -11.76 44.83
CA GLY A 372 -21.27 -11.95 44.76
C GLY A 372 -22.08 -10.72 44.32
N SER A 373 -21.47 -9.52 44.33
CA SER A 373 -22.08 -8.26 43.86
C SER A 373 -21.62 -7.84 42.46
N GLY A 374 -20.87 -8.69 41.74
CA GLY A 374 -20.35 -8.37 40.40
C GLY A 374 -19.19 -7.36 40.40
N GLN A 375 -18.53 -7.15 41.54
CA GLN A 375 -17.33 -6.30 41.65
C GLN A 375 -16.07 -7.16 41.50
N PHE A 376 -14.94 -6.57 41.10
CA PHE A 376 -13.65 -7.25 41.18
C PHE A 376 -13.37 -7.70 42.61
N LEU A 377 -12.94 -8.94 42.76
CA LEU A 377 -12.65 -9.53 44.06
C LEU A 377 -11.49 -8.78 44.75
N ALA A 378 -11.57 -8.62 46.07
CA ALA A 378 -10.52 -8.00 46.87
C ALA A 378 -9.20 -8.79 46.81
N TYR A 379 -8.07 -8.10 47.01
CA TYR A 379 -6.72 -8.68 47.03
C TYR A 379 -6.33 -9.47 45.76
N VAL A 380 -6.91 -9.10 44.62
CA VAL A 380 -6.49 -9.60 43.32
C VAL A 380 -5.39 -8.70 42.77
N ALA A 381 -4.33 -9.30 42.24
CA ALA A 381 -3.25 -8.57 41.59
C ALA A 381 -2.83 -9.25 40.30
N GLN A 382 -2.54 -8.46 39.27
CA GLN A 382 -2.04 -8.91 37.98
C GLN A 382 -0.61 -8.43 37.75
N THR A 383 0.21 -9.30 37.18
CA THR A 383 1.46 -8.92 36.52
C THR A 383 1.62 -9.73 35.23
N GLY A 384 1.64 -9.06 34.09
CA GLY A 384 1.61 -9.70 32.78
C GLY A 384 0.36 -10.56 32.64
N ARG A 385 0.53 -11.88 32.50
CA ARG A 385 -0.56 -12.88 32.45
C ARG A 385 -0.75 -13.66 33.75
N SER A 386 0.02 -13.35 34.80
CA SER A 386 -0.11 -13.96 36.11
C SER A 386 -1.09 -13.18 36.97
N ILE A 387 -2.07 -13.89 37.53
CA ILE A 387 -3.08 -13.37 38.44
C ILE A 387 -2.90 -14.01 39.81
N VAL A 388 -2.76 -13.19 40.84
CA VAL A 388 -2.83 -13.58 42.25
C VAL A 388 -4.27 -13.38 42.72
N ILE A 389 -4.79 -14.36 43.46
CA ILE A 389 -6.13 -14.34 44.04
C ILE A 389 -6.06 -14.67 45.54
N PRO A 390 -7.08 -14.29 46.33
CA PRO A 390 -7.27 -14.85 47.66
C PRO A 390 -7.27 -16.38 47.64
N SER A 391 -6.80 -17.00 48.73
CA SER A 391 -6.76 -18.45 48.88
C SER A 391 -8.13 -19.10 48.68
N VAL A 392 -8.25 -19.98 47.68
CA VAL A 392 -9.43 -20.82 47.44
C VAL A 392 -9.07 -22.26 47.73
N THR A 393 -9.78 -22.89 48.67
CA THR A 393 -9.59 -24.31 48.96
C THR A 393 -10.33 -25.14 47.91
N VAL A 394 -9.61 -26.02 47.22
CA VAL A 394 -10.15 -26.85 46.12
C VAL A 394 -10.22 -28.33 46.48
N LEU A 395 -9.53 -28.75 47.53
CA LEU A 395 -9.66 -30.08 48.11
C LEU A 395 -9.38 -29.98 49.62
N THR A 396 -10.29 -30.54 50.41
CA THR A 396 -10.09 -30.78 51.84
C THR A 396 -10.49 -32.20 52.15
N GLY A 397 -9.62 -32.92 52.85
CA GLY A 397 -9.80 -34.34 53.08
C GLY A 397 -9.33 -35.16 51.86
N GLY A 398 -8.65 -36.25 52.16
CA GLY A 398 -8.11 -37.16 51.16
C GLY A 398 -7.51 -38.36 51.88
N GLY A 399 -8.05 -39.54 51.63
CA GLY A 399 -7.44 -40.79 52.07
C GLY A 399 -6.30 -41.21 51.14
N PRO A 400 -5.70 -42.38 51.38
CA PRO A 400 -4.81 -43.02 50.42
C PRO A 400 -5.43 -43.11 49.03
N SER A 401 -4.70 -42.70 48.00
CA SER A 401 -5.19 -42.70 46.61
C SER A 401 -4.09 -43.06 45.62
N ALA A 402 -4.27 -44.23 44.99
CA ALA A 402 -3.54 -44.68 43.80
C ALA A 402 -4.54 -45.37 42.86
N PRO A 403 -4.73 -44.91 41.61
CA PRO A 403 -3.95 -43.92 40.85
C PRO A 403 -4.33 -42.45 41.09
N TYR A 404 -3.66 -41.51 40.41
CA TYR A 404 -3.91 -40.07 40.46
C TYR A 404 -5.40 -39.73 40.23
N THR A 405 -6.00 -39.03 41.21
CA THR A 405 -7.43 -38.68 41.24
C THR A 405 -7.63 -37.20 40.91
N ALA A 406 -8.65 -36.88 40.11
CA ALA A 406 -8.91 -35.51 39.65
C ALA A 406 -9.40 -34.58 40.77
N ILE A 407 -8.93 -33.33 40.74
CA ILE A 407 -9.42 -32.19 41.52
C ILE A 407 -10.02 -31.19 40.53
N SER A 408 -11.28 -30.79 40.78
CA SER A 408 -11.93 -29.73 40.02
C SER A 408 -11.49 -28.36 40.53
N LEU A 409 -11.12 -27.47 39.61
CA LEU A 409 -10.71 -26.10 39.93
C LEU A 409 -11.75 -25.05 39.49
N ASN A 410 -12.99 -25.48 39.22
CA ASN A 410 -14.03 -24.65 38.62
C ASN A 410 -14.35 -23.37 39.38
N THR A 411 -14.22 -23.39 40.71
CA THR A 411 -14.50 -22.25 41.61
C THR A 411 -13.29 -21.35 41.83
N ALA A 412 -12.09 -21.85 41.54
CA ALA A 412 -10.84 -21.14 41.77
C ALA A 412 -10.32 -20.45 40.50
N LEU A 413 -10.59 -21.02 39.32
CA LEU A 413 -9.96 -20.64 38.06
C LEU A 413 -10.99 -20.31 36.97
N PRO A 414 -10.71 -19.29 36.14
CA PRO A 414 -11.47 -19.08 34.91
C PRO A 414 -11.15 -20.14 33.86
N ARG A 415 -12.05 -20.29 32.88
CA ARG A 415 -11.71 -21.01 31.65
C ARG A 415 -10.61 -20.24 30.90
N GLY A 416 -9.69 -20.98 30.30
CA GLY A 416 -8.54 -20.42 29.58
C GLY A 416 -7.26 -20.36 30.40
N SER A 417 -7.30 -20.65 31.70
CA SER A 417 -6.10 -20.77 32.53
C SER A 417 -5.12 -21.81 31.96
N LYS A 418 -3.82 -21.51 32.02
CA LYS A 418 -2.70 -22.33 31.54
C LYS A 418 -1.84 -22.91 32.65
N ALA A 419 -1.87 -22.29 33.82
CA ALA A 419 -1.20 -22.78 35.01
C ALA A 419 -1.96 -22.33 36.26
N VAL A 420 -1.76 -23.06 37.35
CA VAL A 420 -2.30 -22.78 38.69
C VAL A 420 -1.18 -22.81 39.71
N SER A 421 -1.23 -21.89 40.65
CA SER A 421 -0.29 -21.79 41.76
C SER A 421 -1.05 -21.87 43.08
N GLY A 422 -0.40 -22.44 44.10
CA GLY A 422 -1.05 -22.67 45.37
C GLY A 422 -0.16 -23.35 46.39
N SER A 423 -0.79 -23.95 47.40
CA SER A 423 -0.12 -24.77 48.40
C SER A 423 -0.76 -26.15 48.52
N LEU A 424 0.11 -27.15 48.68
CA LEU A 424 -0.22 -28.53 49.00
C LEU A 424 0.16 -28.76 50.45
N ALA A 425 -0.83 -29.06 51.27
CA ALA A 425 -0.66 -29.35 52.69
C ALA A 425 -1.11 -30.78 52.99
N THR A 426 -0.34 -31.49 53.81
CA THR A 426 -0.71 -32.85 54.21
C THR A 426 -0.19 -33.23 55.59
N THR A 427 -0.89 -34.16 56.22
CA THR A 427 -0.57 -34.72 57.54
C THR A 427 -0.72 -36.25 57.48
N VAL A 428 0.10 -36.97 58.24
CA VAL A 428 0.02 -38.44 58.37
C VAL A 428 -0.61 -38.85 59.70
N GLY A 429 -1.40 -39.92 59.67
CA GLY A 429 -2.17 -40.42 60.80
C GLY A 429 -1.50 -41.52 61.63
N SER A 430 -0.35 -42.04 61.19
CA SER A 430 0.41 -43.12 61.85
C SER A 430 1.93 -42.88 61.73
N LEU A 431 2.75 -43.60 62.51
CA LEU A 431 4.22 -43.49 62.53
C LEU A 431 4.83 -44.08 61.24
N ALA A 432 4.56 -43.44 60.11
CA ALA A 432 5.05 -43.85 58.80
C ALA A 432 5.34 -42.62 57.93
N GLN A 433 6.36 -42.72 57.08
CA GLN A 433 6.59 -41.75 56.02
C GLN A 433 5.48 -41.87 54.98
N ALA A 434 4.94 -40.75 54.52
CA ALA A 434 3.97 -40.74 53.43
C ALA A 434 4.25 -39.60 52.44
N ASN A 435 3.83 -39.80 51.20
CA ASN A 435 3.98 -38.82 50.13
C ASN A 435 2.60 -38.37 49.66
N ALA A 436 2.47 -37.08 49.37
CA ALA A 436 1.36 -36.53 48.60
C ALA A 436 1.92 -35.82 47.38
N SER A 437 1.29 -36.02 46.23
CA SER A 437 1.77 -35.49 44.95
C SER A 437 0.63 -34.80 44.21
N LEU A 438 0.93 -33.70 43.54
CA LEU A 438 0.05 -33.03 42.58
C LEU A 438 0.64 -33.13 41.19
N ALA A 439 -0.21 -33.36 40.19
CA ALA A 439 0.17 -33.49 38.79
C ALA A 439 -0.84 -32.81 37.85
N PRO A 440 -0.42 -32.43 36.64
CA PRO A 440 -1.29 -31.86 35.61
C PRO A 440 -2.29 -32.87 35.02
N ASN A 441 -1.96 -34.17 35.06
CA ASN A 441 -2.77 -35.24 34.45
C ASN A 441 -2.78 -36.53 35.30
N ALA A 442 -3.67 -37.44 34.94
CA ALA A 442 -3.83 -38.74 35.60
C ALA A 442 -2.61 -39.69 35.47
N GLY A 443 -1.67 -39.39 34.57
CA GLY A 443 -0.43 -40.16 34.41
C GLY A 443 0.70 -39.73 35.36
N GLY A 444 0.52 -38.66 36.13
CA GLY A 444 1.52 -38.18 37.08
C GLY A 444 2.71 -37.45 36.45
N ALA A 445 2.65 -37.10 35.17
CA ALA A 445 3.77 -36.45 34.48
C ALA A 445 4.06 -35.07 35.09
N GLY A 446 5.31 -34.80 35.50
CA GLY A 446 5.69 -33.52 36.10
C GLY A 446 5.15 -33.34 37.54
N ALA A 447 4.87 -34.43 38.25
CA ALA A 447 4.34 -34.38 39.60
C ALA A 447 5.25 -33.60 40.59
N GLN A 448 4.63 -32.76 41.40
CA GLN A 448 5.26 -32.05 42.52
C GLN A 448 4.80 -32.71 43.81
N SER A 449 5.77 -33.16 44.62
CA SER A 449 5.49 -34.02 45.78
C SER A 449 5.98 -33.39 47.07
N VAL A 450 5.28 -33.72 48.16
CA VAL A 450 5.71 -33.47 49.53
C VAL A 450 5.79 -34.79 50.28
N ALA A 451 6.88 -34.96 51.01
CA ALA A 451 7.09 -36.10 51.89
C ALA A 451 6.91 -35.67 53.34
N VAL A 452 6.06 -36.36 54.09
CA VAL A 452 5.88 -36.16 55.53
C VAL A 452 6.66 -37.22 56.29
N PRO A 453 7.61 -36.85 57.16
CA PRO A 453 8.54 -37.81 57.77
C PRO A 453 7.92 -38.63 58.91
N ALA A 454 6.95 -38.08 59.66
CA ALA A 454 6.36 -38.73 60.83
C ALA A 454 5.00 -38.13 61.24
N THR A 455 4.28 -38.81 62.14
CA THR A 455 3.00 -38.36 62.71
C THR A 455 3.13 -37.00 63.40
N GLY A 456 2.12 -36.15 63.25
CA GLY A 456 2.07 -34.84 63.90
C GLY A 456 2.97 -33.76 63.29
N SER A 457 3.64 -34.05 62.16
CA SER A 457 4.44 -33.07 61.41
C SER A 457 3.73 -32.64 60.12
N PRO A 458 2.77 -31.68 60.17
CA PRO A 458 2.15 -31.19 58.95
C PRO A 458 3.19 -30.53 58.05
N MET A 459 3.19 -30.88 56.77
CA MET A 459 4.06 -30.26 55.77
C MET A 459 3.19 -29.47 54.80
N VAL A 460 3.66 -28.27 54.43
CA VAL A 460 3.04 -27.41 53.43
C VAL A 460 4.12 -27.01 52.43
N VAL A 461 3.86 -27.25 51.16
CA VAL A 461 4.76 -26.83 50.07
C VAL A 461 3.99 -25.99 49.05
N PRO A 462 4.60 -24.94 48.50
CA PRO A 462 4.03 -24.24 47.36
C PRO A 462 4.11 -25.13 46.12
N PHE A 463 3.18 -24.94 45.19
CA PHE A 463 3.22 -25.58 43.88
C PHE A 463 2.90 -24.57 42.78
N ARG A 464 3.42 -24.86 41.58
CA ARG A 464 2.95 -24.28 40.32
C ARG A 464 2.79 -25.40 39.32
N CYS A 465 1.57 -25.67 38.91
CA CYS A 465 1.21 -26.76 38.01
C CYS A 465 0.67 -26.20 36.70
N VAL A 466 1.19 -26.67 35.56
CA VAL A 466 0.57 -26.37 34.25
C VAL A 466 -0.74 -27.14 34.12
N LEU A 467 -1.68 -26.60 33.35
CA LEU A 467 -2.98 -27.25 33.13
C LEU A 467 -2.96 -27.94 31.76
N SER A 468 -2.97 -29.28 31.75
CA SER A 468 -3.18 -30.06 30.51
C SER A 468 -4.66 -30.28 30.19
N GLU A 469 -5.55 -30.06 31.16
CA GLU A 469 -7.00 -30.07 31.02
C GLU A 469 -7.58 -28.76 31.57
N ASP A 470 -8.70 -28.29 31.02
CA ASP A 470 -9.37 -27.08 31.51
C ASP A 470 -9.76 -27.26 33.00
N ARG A 471 -9.17 -26.44 33.86
CA ARG A 471 -9.49 -26.31 35.29
C ARG A 471 -9.45 -27.65 36.04
N ARG A 472 -8.44 -28.48 35.76
CA ARG A 472 -8.19 -29.75 36.45
C ARG A 472 -6.71 -29.95 36.77
N ILE A 473 -6.49 -30.48 37.97
CA ILE A 473 -5.22 -31.10 38.38
C ILE A 473 -5.53 -32.43 39.04
N TYR A 474 -4.52 -33.22 39.35
CA TYR A 474 -4.68 -34.55 39.90
C TYR A 474 -3.81 -34.70 41.15
N TYR A 475 -4.30 -35.44 42.15
CA TYR A 475 -3.52 -35.78 43.33
C TYR A 475 -3.32 -37.28 43.48
N SER A 476 -2.23 -37.68 44.11
CA SER A 476 -2.02 -39.04 44.61
C SER A 476 -1.41 -38.98 46.01
N THR A 477 -1.81 -39.91 46.87
CA THR A 477 -1.44 -39.96 48.28
C THR A 477 -1.05 -41.37 48.68
N GLY A 478 0.02 -41.50 49.48
CA GLY A 478 0.42 -42.75 50.08
C GLY A 478 -0.55 -43.26 51.17
N SER A 479 -0.37 -44.51 51.58
CA SER A 479 -1.27 -45.25 52.50
C SER A 479 -1.44 -44.68 53.91
N SER A 480 -0.55 -43.77 54.35
CA SER A 480 -0.53 -43.27 55.73
C SER A 480 -1.00 -41.82 55.89
N ILE A 481 -1.49 -41.20 54.80
CA ILE A 481 -2.03 -39.83 54.81
C ILE A 481 -3.39 -39.81 55.54
N SER A 482 -3.52 -38.93 56.53
CA SER A 482 -4.78 -38.70 57.27
C SER A 482 -5.55 -37.48 56.78
N ASN A 483 -4.85 -36.51 56.17
CA ASN A 483 -5.48 -35.34 55.58
C ASN A 483 -4.65 -34.81 54.41
N LEU A 484 -5.34 -34.35 53.37
CA LEU A 484 -4.82 -33.62 52.24
C LEU A 484 -5.62 -32.33 52.09
N ASN A 485 -4.92 -31.22 51.95
CA ASN A 485 -5.51 -29.92 51.69
C ASN A 485 -4.78 -29.27 50.51
N VAL A 486 -5.55 -28.84 49.51
CA VAL A 486 -5.04 -28.15 48.33
C VAL A 486 -5.72 -26.80 48.24
N VAL A 487 -4.92 -25.76 48.26
CA VAL A 487 -5.36 -24.36 48.20
C VAL A 487 -4.73 -23.71 46.98
N THR A 488 -5.50 -22.98 46.20
CA THR A 488 -5.01 -22.19 45.07
C THR A 488 -4.89 -20.72 45.47
N THR A 489 -3.84 -20.05 45.01
CA THR A 489 -3.55 -18.64 45.31
C THR A 489 -3.29 -17.81 44.05
N GLY A 490 -3.32 -18.42 42.86
CA GLY A 490 -3.13 -17.71 41.60
C GLY A 490 -3.21 -18.60 40.36
N TYR A 491 -3.19 -17.97 39.19
CA TYR A 491 -3.19 -18.64 37.90
C TYR A 491 -2.58 -17.79 36.78
N GLU A 492 -2.30 -18.43 35.66
CA GLU A 492 -1.88 -17.79 34.42
C GLU A 492 -2.87 -18.10 33.29
N PHE A 493 -3.01 -17.24 32.27
CA PHE A 493 -3.98 -17.41 31.17
C PHE A 493 -3.41 -17.13 29.76
#